data_AF-A0A7R9HGW7-F1
#
_entry.id   AF-A0A7R9HGW7-F1
#
_cell.length_a   1.000
_cell.length_b   1.000
_cell.length_c   1.000
_cell.angle_alpha   90.00
_cell.angle_beta   90.00
_cell.angle_gamma   90.00
#
_symmetry.space_group_name_H-M   'P 1'
#
loop_
_entity.id
_entity.type
_entity.pdbx_description
1 polymer ?
#
loop_
_entity_poly.entity_id
_entity_poly.type
_entity_poly.pdbx_seq_one_letter_code
_entity_poly.pdbx_strand_id
1 'polypeptide(L)'
;KLSIFYFQDDTLFSKDTIAEGGNESRIEWRDDNQTLVLKFLDEADDGTYKCLARNKVAILEKTVTLTVKGGRLGGGVIAGISVLVIVCLGAVIYMSWKIHEER
;
A
#
# COMPACT_ATOMS: atom_id res chain seq x y z
N LYS A 1 -7.59 -27.15 20.87
CA LYS A 1 -6.86 -25.93 20.46
C LYS A 1 -7.03 -25.78 18.95
N LEU A 2 -7.54 -24.63 18.51
CA LEU A 2 -7.68 -24.28 17.10
C LEU A 2 -6.36 -23.63 16.66
N SER A 3 -5.92 -23.91 15.43
CA SER A 3 -4.76 -23.29 14.81
C SER A 3 -5.19 -22.68 13.49
N ILE A 4 -4.90 -21.40 13.28
CA ILE A 4 -5.20 -20.68 12.03
C ILE A 4 -3.89 -20.35 11.32
N PHE A 5 -3.86 -20.57 10.01
CA PHE A 5 -2.73 -20.25 9.13
C PHE A 5 -3.21 -19.37 7.99
N TYR A 6 -2.43 -18.34 7.65
CA TYR A 6 -2.75 -17.40 6.59
C TYR A 6 -1.71 -17.51 5.48
N PHE A 7 -2.15 -17.38 4.23
CA PHE A 7 -1.27 -17.39 3.06
C PHE A 7 -1.65 -16.27 2.10
N GLN A 8 -0.65 -15.65 1.45
CA GLN A 8 -0.85 -14.81 0.26
C GLN A 8 -0.05 -15.44 -0.87
N ASP A 9 -0.70 -15.82 -1.97
CA ASP A 9 -0.05 -16.44 -3.13
C ASP A 9 0.94 -17.55 -2.73
N ASP A 10 0.47 -18.44 -1.83
CA ASP A 10 1.19 -19.56 -1.23
C ASP A 10 2.34 -19.23 -0.24
N THR A 11 2.59 -17.95 0.03
CA THR A 11 3.51 -17.51 1.08
C THR A 11 2.83 -17.56 2.45
N LEU A 12 3.41 -18.28 3.42
CA LEU A 12 2.86 -18.39 4.78
C LEU A 12 3.07 -17.10 5.60
N PHE A 13 1.97 -16.56 6.11
CA PHE A 13 1.94 -15.52 7.13
C PHE A 13 1.89 -16.19 8.51
N SER A 14 3.02 -16.21 9.20
CA SER A 14 3.13 -16.66 10.59
C SER A 14 3.85 -15.60 11.41
N LYS A 15 3.47 -15.48 12.69
CA LYS A 15 4.14 -14.61 13.67
C LYS A 15 5.65 -14.81 13.70
N ASP A 16 6.11 -16.05 13.51
CA ASP A 16 7.53 -16.43 13.56
C ASP A 16 8.26 -16.29 12.20
N THR A 17 7.50 -16.10 11.11
CA THR A 17 8.03 -16.00 9.73
C THR A 17 8.17 -14.54 9.28
N ILE A 18 7.67 -13.57 10.04
CA ILE A 18 7.91 -12.13 9.80
C ILE A 18 9.31 -11.77 10.31
N ALA A 19 10.34 -12.31 9.65
CA ALA A 19 11.73 -11.90 9.80
C ALA A 19 12.49 -12.14 8.49
N GLU A 20 11.94 -11.68 7.38
CA GLU A 20 12.70 -11.24 6.20
C GLU A 20 11.75 -10.46 5.27
N GLY A 21 11.73 -9.13 5.41
CA GLY A 21 11.07 -8.24 4.45
C GLY A 21 9.70 -7.66 4.84
N GLY A 22 9.04 -8.16 5.89
CA GLY A 22 7.78 -7.59 6.41
C GLY A 22 8.04 -6.52 7.47
N ASN A 23 7.57 -5.29 7.25
CA ASN A 23 7.60 -4.26 8.29
C ASN A 23 6.58 -4.63 9.38
N GLU A 24 7.03 -5.14 10.53
CA GLU A 24 6.19 -5.56 11.67
C GLU A 24 5.15 -4.49 12.08
N SER A 25 5.39 -3.20 11.77
CA SER A 25 4.45 -2.12 12.07
C SER A 25 3.11 -2.20 11.31
N ARG A 26 3.06 -2.94 10.19
CA ARG A 26 1.85 -3.08 9.35
C ARG A 26 1.00 -4.30 9.66
N ILE A 27 1.54 -5.30 10.35
CA ILE A 27 0.83 -6.57 10.60
C ILE A 27 0.45 -6.65 12.08
N GLU A 28 -0.84 -6.80 12.36
CA GLU A 28 -1.37 -6.96 13.72
C GLU A 28 -2.17 -8.26 13.84
N TRP A 29 -1.92 -9.00 14.91
CA TRP A 29 -2.66 -10.21 15.26
C TRP A 29 -3.67 -9.93 16.36
N ARG A 30 -4.93 -10.32 16.15
CA ARG A 30 -6.02 -10.20 17.13
C ARG A 30 -6.64 -11.56 17.46
N ASP A 31 -7.42 -11.60 18.53
CA ASP A 31 -8.23 -12.76 18.93
C ASP A 31 -7.41 -14.05 19.07
N ASP A 32 -6.35 -14.02 19.87
CA ASP A 32 -5.40 -15.15 20.06
C ASP A 32 -4.78 -15.66 18.74
N ASN A 33 -4.37 -14.73 17.88
CA ASN A 33 -3.82 -14.97 16.54
C ASN A 33 -4.82 -15.60 15.55
N GLN A 34 -6.12 -15.48 15.82
CA GLN A 34 -7.15 -15.94 14.90
C GLN A 34 -7.44 -14.93 13.81
N THR A 35 -7.11 -13.65 14.02
CA THR A 35 -7.39 -12.57 13.07
C THR A 35 -6.10 -11.88 12.65
N LEU A 36 -5.85 -11.87 11.34
CA LEU A 36 -4.77 -11.11 10.71
C LEU A 36 -5.28 -9.74 10.26
N VAL A 37 -4.63 -8.67 10.70
CA VAL A 37 -4.94 -7.29 10.33
C VAL A 37 -3.74 -6.70 9.58
N LEU A 38 -3.95 -6.32 8.33
CA LEU A 38 -2.99 -5.60 7.49
C LEU A 38 -3.32 -4.11 7.52
N LYS A 39 -2.39 -3.28 8.02
CA LYS A 39 -2.50 -1.82 8.06
C LYS A 39 -1.76 -1.21 6.88
N PHE A 40 -2.27 -0.07 6.43
CA PHE A 40 -1.66 0.72 5.35
C PHE A 40 -1.45 -0.10 4.07
N LEU A 41 -2.56 -0.61 3.52
CA LEU A 41 -2.54 -1.41 2.30
C LEU A 41 -1.90 -0.63 1.15
N ASP A 42 -1.02 -1.29 0.40
CA ASP A 42 -0.45 -0.79 -0.85
C ASP A 42 -0.72 -1.75 -2.02
N GLU A 43 -0.28 -1.37 -3.22
CA GLU A 43 -0.49 -2.17 -4.43
C GLU A 43 0.19 -3.55 -4.37
N ALA A 44 1.18 -3.75 -3.49
CA ALA A 44 1.86 -5.04 -3.31
C ALA A 44 1.09 -6.00 -2.38
N ASP A 45 0.11 -5.50 -1.62
CA ASP A 45 -0.82 -6.34 -0.86
C ASP A 45 -1.98 -6.87 -1.71
N ASP A 46 -2.08 -6.49 -2.99
CA ASP A 46 -3.03 -7.10 -3.92
C ASP A 46 -2.70 -8.58 -4.11
N GLY A 47 -3.70 -9.45 -4.10
CA GLY A 47 -3.48 -10.88 -4.28
C GLY A 47 -4.53 -11.78 -3.67
N THR A 48 -4.25 -13.08 -3.69
CA THR A 48 -5.16 -14.09 -3.17
C THR A 48 -4.75 -14.54 -1.79
N TYR A 49 -5.61 -14.26 -0.81
CA TYR A 49 -5.43 -14.66 0.58
C TYR A 49 -6.18 -15.94 0.90
N LYS A 50 -5.50 -16.87 1.56
CA LYS A 50 -6.05 -18.17 1.97
C LYS A 50 -5.89 -18.34 3.48
N CYS A 51 -6.97 -18.68 4.16
CA CYS A 51 -7.03 -18.97 5.58
C CYS A 51 -7.32 -20.45 5.79
N LEU A 52 -6.48 -21.13 6.57
CA LEU A 52 -6.62 -22.52 6.96
C LEU A 52 -6.86 -22.62 8.47
N ALA A 53 -8.06 -23.04 8.86
CA ALA A 53 -8.42 -23.30 10.24
C ALA A 53 -8.38 -24.81 10.53
N ARG A 54 -7.52 -25.22 11.46
CA ARG A 54 -7.31 -26.62 11.83
C ARG A 54 -7.65 -26.87 13.30
N ASN A 55 -8.49 -27.87 13.54
CA ASN A 55 -8.69 -28.45 14.86
C ASN A 55 -8.35 -29.96 14.83
N LYS A 56 -8.63 -30.69 15.91
CA LYS A 56 -8.32 -32.13 16.00
C LYS A 56 -9.17 -33.01 15.06
N VAL A 57 -10.28 -32.49 14.56
CA VAL A 57 -11.31 -33.24 13.84
C VAL A 57 -11.30 -32.90 12.34
N ALA A 58 -11.05 -31.65 11.99
CA ALA A 58 -11.20 -31.14 10.65
C ALA A 58 -10.21 -30.00 10.34
N ILE A 59 -10.05 -29.77 9.03
CA ILE A 59 -9.35 -28.63 8.44
C ILE A 59 -10.35 -27.92 7.53
N LEU A 60 -10.48 -26.62 7.68
CA LEU A 60 -11.33 -25.77 6.85
C LEU A 60 -10.46 -24.74 6.13
N GLU A 61 -10.70 -24.57 4.83
CA GLU A 61 -10.05 -23.59 3.99
C GLU A 61 -11.04 -22.53 3.50
N LYS A 62 -10.61 -21.26 3.53
CA LYS A 62 -11.31 -20.15 2.90
C LYS A 62 -10.36 -19.24 2.15
N THR A 63 -10.74 -18.90 0.94
CA THR A 63 -9.94 -18.06 0.03
C THR A 63 -10.69 -16.78 -0.29
N VAL A 64 -9.98 -15.65 -0.27
CA VAL A 64 -10.48 -14.31 -0.52
C VAL A 64 -9.49 -13.59 -1.42
N THR A 65 -9.98 -12.96 -2.49
CA THR A 65 -9.16 -12.11 -3.35
C THR A 65 -9.24 -10.67 -2.85
N LEU A 66 -8.10 -10.08 -2.53
CA LEU A 66 -7.99 -8.69 -2.13
C LEU A 66 -7.52 -7.87 -3.33
N THR A 67 -8.29 -6.84 -3.69
CA THR A 67 -7.89 -5.89 -4.74
C THR A 67 -7.62 -4.53 -4.12
N VAL A 68 -6.37 -4.06 -4.20
CA VAL A 68 -5.95 -2.77 -3.64
C VAL A 68 -5.74 -1.77 -4.77
N LYS A 69 -6.53 -0.69 -4.77
CA LYS A 69 -6.35 0.40 -5.73
C LYS A 69 -5.51 1.51 -5.10
N GLY A 70 -4.26 1.63 -5.56
CA GLY A 70 -3.39 2.74 -5.20
C GLY A 70 -3.90 4.07 -5.78
N GLY A 71 -3.89 5.10 -4.95
CA GLY A 71 -4.12 6.47 -5.40
C GLY A 71 -2.88 7.04 -6.10
N ARG A 72 -2.58 6.60 -7.32
CA ARG A 72 -1.60 7.33 -8.16
C ARG A 72 -2.19 8.69 -8.46
N LEU A 73 -1.52 9.75 -7.98
CA LEU A 73 -1.72 11.11 -8.46
C LEU A 73 -1.64 11.04 -9.98
N GLY A 74 -2.79 11.15 -10.64
CA GLY A 74 -2.90 10.91 -12.07
C GLY A 74 -1.89 11.77 -12.82
N GLY A 75 -1.29 11.25 -13.89
CA GLY A 75 -0.26 11.97 -14.65
C GLY A 75 -0.68 13.38 -15.08
N GLY A 76 -1.99 13.62 -15.21
CA GLY A 76 -2.56 14.95 -15.45
C GLY A 76 -2.31 15.98 -14.34
N VAL A 77 -2.30 15.57 -13.06
CA VAL A 77 -2.00 16.46 -11.93
C VAL A 77 -0.53 16.90 -11.97
N ILE A 78 0.38 15.95 -12.25
CA ILE A 78 1.82 16.22 -12.35
C ILE A 78 2.10 17.15 -13.55
N ALA A 79 1.47 16.87 -14.70
CA ALA A 79 1.57 17.72 -15.88
C ALA A 79 0.98 19.13 -15.65
N GLY A 80 -0.12 19.23 -14.90
CA GLY A 80 -0.71 20.52 -14.53
C GLY A 80 0.23 21.35 -13.66
N ILE A 81 0.83 20.74 -12.63
CA ILE A 81 1.79 21.41 -11.75
C ILE A 81 3.02 21.86 -12.51
N SER A 82 3.58 21.03 -13.41
CA SER A 82 4.76 21.41 -14.18
C SER A 82 4.51 22.61 -15.11
N VAL A 83 3.35 22.63 -15.79
CA VAL A 83 2.94 23.77 -16.64
C VAL A 83 2.77 25.04 -15.79
N LEU A 84 2.11 24.95 -14.63
CA LEU A 84 1.94 26.08 -13.71
C LEU A 84 3.29 26.66 -13.27
N VAL A 85 4.24 25.82 -12.89
CA VAL A 85 5.58 26.26 -12.48
C VAL A 85 6.31 26.97 -13.63
N ILE A 86 6.24 26.44 -14.85
CA ILE A 86 6.88 27.08 -16.02
C ILE A 86 6.27 28.46 -16.29
N VAL A 87 4.94 28.59 -16.21
CA VAL A 87 4.25 29.87 -16.40
C VAL A 87 4.65 30.88 -15.32
N CYS A 88 4.70 30.44 -14.06
CA CYS A 88 5.14 31.31 -12.96
C CYS A 88 6.59 31.78 -13.12
N LEU A 89 7.51 30.89 -13.51
CA LEU A 89 8.91 31.26 -13.78
C LEU A 89 9.02 32.23 -14.95
N GLY A 90 8.28 31.97 -16.04
CA GLY A 90 8.21 32.86 -17.19
C GLY A 90 7.70 34.26 -16.82
N ALA A 91 6.66 34.34 -15.99
CA ALA A 91 6.13 35.61 -15.49
C ALA A 91 7.14 36.36 -14.61
N VAL A 92 7.84 35.66 -13.70
CA VAL A 92 8.87 36.27 -12.85
C VAL A 92 10.03 36.81 -13.68
N ILE A 93 10.50 36.05 -14.67
CA ILE A 93 11.56 36.46 -15.60
C ILE A 93 11.10 37.69 -16.39
N TYR A 94 9.86 37.65 -16.93
CA TYR A 94 9.28 38.76 -17.66
C TYR A 94 9.17 40.03 -16.83
N MET A 95 8.67 39.93 -15.60
CA MET A 95 8.54 41.09 -14.70
C MET A 95 9.90 41.64 -14.31
N SER A 96 10.89 40.77 -14.08
CA SER A 96 12.26 41.20 -13.77
C SER A 96 12.90 41.93 -14.95
N TRP A 97 12.65 41.44 -16.18
CA TRP A 97 13.13 42.09 -17.40
C TRP A 97 12.44 43.44 -17.63
N LYS A 98 11.11 43.51 -17.48
CA LYS A 98 10.33 44.75 -17.64
C LYS A 98 10.72 45.83 -16.63
N ILE A 99 10.95 45.47 -15.37
CA ILE A 99 11.39 46.42 -14.34
C ILE A 99 12.77 47.01 -14.68
N HIS A 100 13.65 46.25 -15.33
CA HIS A 100 14.94 46.77 -15.79
C HIS A 100 14.78 47.70 -16.99
N GLU A 101 13.87 47.41 -17.92
CA GLU A 101 13.62 48.27 -19.10
C GLU A 101 13.00 49.62 -18.70
N GLU A 102 12.18 49.64 -17.65
CA GLU A 102 11.56 50.87 -17.13
C GLU A 102 12.51 51.73 -16.27
N ARG A 103 13.74 51.26 -16.00
CA ARG A 103 14.74 51.97 -15.19
C ARG A 103 15.85 52.57 -16.05
#